data_AF-A0A0S8KYB8-F1
#
_entry.id   AF-A0A0S8KYB8-F1
#
_cell.length_a   1.000
_cell.length_b   1.000
_cell.length_c   1.000
_cell.angle_alpha   90.00
_cell.angle_beta   90.00
_cell.angle_gamma   90.00
#
_symmetry.space_group_name_H-M   'P 1'
#
loop_
_entity.id
_entity.type
_entity.pdbx_description
1 polymer ?
#
loop_
_entity_poly.entity_id
_entity_poly.type
_entity_poly.pdbx_seq_one_letter_code
_entity_poly.pdbx_strand_id
1 'polypeptide(L)' 'MSRNKTLKNGSTEIARVERGSSIYVAAHTGGVQPYATWAMDKDGHTYWGHYFDTEQQAISDLKERASWVV' A
#
# COMPACT_ATOMS: atom_id res chain seq x y z
N MET A 1 10.87 6.43 15.13
CA MET A 1 9.59 5.84 14.69
C MET A 1 9.03 6.75 13.62
N SER A 2 9.12 6.34 12.35
CA SER A 2 8.64 7.14 11.22
C SER A 2 7.13 7.35 11.38
N ARG A 3 6.69 8.61 11.41
CA ARG A 3 5.26 8.95 11.54
C ARG A 3 4.49 8.27 10.41
N ASN A 4 3.51 7.44 10.75
CA ASN A 4 2.60 6.86 9.77
C ASN A 4 1.97 8.01 8.96
N LYS A 5 2.19 8.01 7.65
CA LYS A 5 1.74 9.07 6.75
C LYS A 5 0.29 8.80 6.37
N THR A 6 -0.60 9.76 6.60
CA THR A 6 -1.98 9.67 6.08
C THR A 6 -1.96 9.94 4.57
N LEU A 7 -2.54 9.03 3.80
CA LEU A 7 -2.73 9.14 2.36
C LEU A 7 -3.88 10.11 2.04
N LYS A 8 -3.96 10.58 0.79
CA LYS A 8 -5.01 11.51 0.33
C LYS A 8 -6.44 10.97 0.55
N ASN A 9 -6.61 9.66 0.53
CA ASN A 9 -7.89 8.98 0.76
C ASN A 9 -8.21 8.75 2.25
N GLY A 10 -7.44 9.33 3.18
CA GLY A 10 -7.62 9.18 4.62
C GLY A 10 -7.05 7.88 5.21
N SER A 11 -6.53 6.97 4.39
CA SER A 11 -5.89 5.73 4.87
C SER A 11 -4.54 6.03 5.52
N THR A 12 -4.13 5.23 6.48
CA THR A 12 -2.85 5.38 7.19
C THR A 12 -1.81 4.44 6.57
N GLU A 13 -0.73 4.99 6.02
CA GLU A 13 0.39 4.21 5.47
C GLU A 13 1.07 3.36 6.56
N ILE A 14 1.21 2.06 6.28
CA ILE A 14 1.87 1.06 7.14
C ILE A 14 3.25 0.77 6.59
N ALA A 15 3.32 0.50 5.28
CA ALA A 15 4.57 0.19 4.58
C ALA A 15 4.53 0.74 3.16
N ARG A 16 5.69 1.08 2.63
CA ARG A 16 5.87 1.65 1.30
C ARG A 16 7.09 1.02 0.63
N VAL A 17 6.97 0.71 -0.65
CA VAL A 17 8.09 0.32 -1.51
C VAL A 17 8.02 1.13 -2.80
N GLU A 18 9.14 1.76 -3.17
CA GLU A 18 9.25 2.48 -4.44
C GLU A 18 10.08 1.67 -5.42
N ARG A 19 9.57 1.48 -6.64
CA ARG A 19 10.24 0.74 -7.70
C ARG A 19 10.04 1.44 -9.04
N GLY A 20 11.10 2.06 -9.55
CA GLY A 20 11.06 2.83 -10.79
C GLY A 20 10.12 4.04 -10.69
N SER A 21 9.07 4.04 -11.51
CA SER A 21 7.99 5.05 -11.47
C SER A 21 6.80 4.66 -10.59
N SER A 22 6.79 3.43 -10.06
CA SER A 22 5.69 2.89 -9.25
C SER A 22 5.99 2.99 -7.76
N ILE A 23 4.96 3.31 -6.99
CA ILE A 23 4.95 3.34 -5.54
C ILE A 23 3.90 2.32 -5.07
N TYR A 24 4.33 1.33 -4.31
CA TYR A 24 3.46 0.36 -3.68
C TYR A 24 3.30 0.70 -2.20
N VAL A 25 2.09 0.69 -1.70
CA VAL A 25 1.78 1.05 -0.31
C VAL A 25 0.83 0.02 0.29
N ALA A 26 1.14 -0.47 1.48
CA ALA A 26 0.16 -1.09 2.37
C ALA A 26 -0.37 -0.03 3.34
N ALA A 27 -1.68 0.05 3.51
CA ALA A 27 -2.33 1.04 4.34
C ALA A 27 -3.50 0.47 5.15
N HIS A 28 -3.74 1.06 6.32
CA HIS A 28 -4.94 0.83 7.11
C HIS A 28 -6.04 1.79 6.64
N THR A 29 -7.15 1.26 6.12
CA THR A 29 -8.24 2.04 5.52
C THR A 29 -9.32 2.42 6.55
N GLY A 30 -9.42 1.68 7.66
CA GLY A 30 -10.50 1.85 8.63
C GLY A 30 -11.88 1.38 8.15
N GLY A 31 -11.94 0.69 7.00
CA GLY A 31 -13.17 0.09 6.47
C GLY A 31 -13.45 -1.32 7.01
N VAL A 32 -14.47 -1.97 6.45
CA VAL A 32 -14.83 -3.38 6.77
C VAL A 32 -13.65 -4.32 6.54
N GLN A 33 -12.91 -4.10 5.46
CA GLN A 33 -11.59 -4.69 5.24
C GLN A 33 -10.55 -3.63 5.63
N PRO A 34 -9.99 -3.73 6.85
CA PRO A 34 -9.25 -2.64 7.46
C PRO A 34 -7.91 -2.38 6.79
N TYR A 35 -7.44 -3.25 5.90
CA TYR A 35 -6.16 -3.12 5.23
C TYR A 35 -6.31 -3.16 3.72
N ALA A 36 -5.43 -2.42 3.03
CA ALA A 36 -5.35 -2.46 1.58
C ALA A 36 -3.91 -2.29 1.09
N THR A 37 -3.60 -2.85 -0.06
CA THR A 37 -2.43 -2.49 -0.86
C THR A 37 -2.84 -1.66 -2.06
N TRP A 38 -2.03 -0.65 -2.39
CA TRP A 38 -2.23 0.23 -3.53
C TRP A 38 -0.94 0.29 -4.33
N ALA A 39 -1.06 0.27 -5.65
CA ALA A 39 0.01 0.71 -6.51
C ALA A 39 -0.36 2.04 -7.17
N MET A 40 0.55 2.99 -7.03
CA MET A 40 0.39 4.38 -7.38
C MET A 40 1.57 4.83 -8.23
N ASP A 41 1.39 5.89 -9.01
CA ASP A 41 2.50 6.60 -9.64
C ASP A 41 3.06 7.67 -8.68
N LYS A 42 4.05 8.44 -9.14
CA LYS A 42 4.66 9.52 -8.34
C LYS A 42 3.71 10.71 -8.10
N ASP A 43 2.70 10.86 -8.94
CA ASP A 43 1.66 11.90 -8.81
C ASP A 43 0.54 11.48 -7.85
N GLY A 44 0.50 10.19 -7.50
CA GLY A 44 -0.44 9.58 -6.58
C GLY A 44 -1.70 9.06 -7.26
N HIS A 45 -1.70 8.85 -8.57
CA HIS A 45 -2.78 8.14 -9.23
C HIS A 45 -2.67 6.64 -8.94
N THR A 46 -3.74 6.10 -8.39
CA THR A 46 -3.87 4.66 -8.13
C THR A 46 -4.37 3.95 -9.36
N TYR A 47 -3.67 2.90 -9.80
CA TYR A 47 -4.06 2.09 -10.95
C TYR A 47 -4.56 0.70 -10.57
N TRP A 48 -4.15 0.15 -9.41
CA TRP A 48 -4.75 -1.06 -8.84
C TRP A 48 -4.65 -1.08 -7.31
N GLY A 49 -5.48 -1.91 -6.66
CA GLY A 49 -5.34 -2.23 -5.24
C GLY A 49 -6.13 -3.46 -4.80
N HIS A 50 -5.71 -4.07 -3.70
CA HIS A 50 -6.33 -5.23 -3.07
C HIS A 50 -6.67 -4.93 -1.60
N TYR A 51 -7.76 -5.51 -1.11
CA TYR A 51 -8.21 -5.36 0.28
C TYR A 51 -7.96 -6.65 1.07
N PHE A 52 -7.68 -6.49 2.37
CA PHE A 52 -7.32 -7.57 3.28
C PHE A 52 -7.93 -7.36 4.67
N ASP A 53 -8.12 -8.47 5.37
CA ASP A 53 -8.63 -8.47 6.75
C ASP A 53 -7.50 -8.26 7.76
N THR A 54 -6.25 -8.56 7.41
CA THR A 54 -5.10 -8.46 8.32
C THR A 54 -3.94 -7.64 7.74
N GLU A 55 -3.20 -6.97 8.62
CA GLU A 55 -1.99 -6.21 8.28
C GLU A 55 -0.95 -7.10 7.59
N GLN A 56 -0.78 -8.31 8.12
CA GLN A 56 0.24 -9.24 7.65
C GLN A 56 -0.03 -9.72 6.22
N GLN A 57 -1.29 -9.92 5.83
CA GLN A 57 -1.67 -10.22 4.44
C GLN A 57 -1.34 -9.04 3.51
N ALA A 58 -1.67 -7.81 3.91
CA ALA A 58 -1.36 -6.63 3.12
C ALA A 58 0.16 -6.43 2.96
N ILE A 59 0.95 -6.64 4.01
CA ILE A 59 2.42 -6.57 3.93
C ILE A 59 2.98 -7.69 3.05
N SER A 60 2.41 -8.89 3.11
CA SER A 60 2.85 -10.02 2.28
C SER A 60 2.60 -9.73 0.79
N ASP A 61 1.39 -9.26 0.43
CA ASP A 61 1.04 -8.87 -0.94
C ASP A 61 1.92 -7.72 -1.44
N LEU A 62 2.18 -6.70 -0.59
CA LEU A 62 3.09 -5.61 -0.90
C LEU A 62 4.48 -6.12 -1.25
N LYS A 63 5.06 -6.99 -0.41
CA LYS A 63 6.39 -7.56 -0.62
C LYS A 63 6.44 -8.41 -1.88
N GLU A 64 5.47 -9.27 -2.08
CA GLU A 64 5.37 -10.11 -3.27
C GLU A 64 5.45 -9.24 -4.51
N ARG A 65 4.56 -8.26 -4.64
CA ARG A 65 4.47 -7.41 -5.85
C ARG A 65 5.65 -6.48 -6.05
N ALA A 66 6.20 -5.95 -4.97
CA ALA A 66 7.44 -5.20 -5.03
C ALA A 66 8.62 -6.09 -5.46
N SER A 67 8.58 -7.39 -5.16
CA SER A 67 9.61 -8.38 -5.47
C SER A 67 9.45 -9.09 -6.82
N TRP A 68 8.41 -8.81 -7.62
CA TRP A 68 8.36 -9.26 -9.02
C TRP A 68 9.49 -8.57 -9.80
N VAL A 69 10.70 -9.14 -9.66
CA VAL A 69 11.85 -8.97 -10.53
C VAL A 69 11.38 -9.41 -11.91
N VAL A 70 11.33 -8.45 -12.83
CA VAL A 70 11.32 -8.78 -14.26
C VAL A 70 12.77 -9.03 -14.65
#